data_AF-A0A939YPF7-F1
#
_entry.id   AF-A0A939YPF7-F1
#
_cell.length_a   1.000
_cell.length_b   1.000
_cell.length_c   1.000
_cell.angle_alpha   90.00
_cell.angle_beta   90.00
_cell.angle_gamma   90.00
#
_symmetry.space_group_name_H-M   'P 1'
#
loop_
_entity.id
_entity.type
_entity.pdbx_description
1 polymer ?
#
loop_
_entity_poly.entity_id
_entity_poly.type
_entity_poly.pdbx_seq_one_letter_code
_entity_poly.pdbx_strand_id
1 'polypeptide(L)'
;MKTKKFICATLSVLLILPMLCCAGEKADEASRPDEPGNTAAPGETAGPGGDAYVPDHSYNPETDFDKRLSREFSNCCFIDYGDVLYWYTDHDRYIRWCEKSGGEWGVLCARPECEHDGGNAQHVNNECGGHIGLQEPYLWIWEDKLYYVWTYAPSETSFGKLYRMDPDGTNRELVRELPPILTEEGEPFYAGTFYMHRGLIYVSTQREEVVDAEPVYRDAVAVCSLTGTEFKTIYTPDYSEHRFHYINLNFAGDHCYIFDAHGNGTTISRWNAVTGETELLYDGDEMSWIMYGWITEEGELYAASMGTESHGCEKVVRLVDGCWEEVLRFEDGEKQWTILTVSDGVAIARNFIPYDPDDPAGYSERIRDTNIDIWVMTYGGETLYKGKLPMDWMDETDPGATFEHINLVCGDEGGFMMQFELHYRNASRSNEPIVHALLKYDFTAQGIDCTLLARNYSKITLEF
;
A
#
# COMPACT_ATOMS: atom_id res chain seq x y z
N MET A 1 -10.25 49.68 -35.88
CA MET A 1 -10.63 48.25 -35.91
C MET A 1 -9.52 47.45 -36.57
N LYS A 2 -8.69 46.77 -35.77
CA LYS A 2 -7.67 45.80 -36.22
C LYS A 2 -7.74 44.62 -35.25
N THR A 3 -8.28 43.51 -35.73
CA THR A 3 -8.41 42.25 -35.01
C THR A 3 -7.06 41.54 -35.02
N LYS A 4 -6.43 41.39 -33.84
CA LYS A 4 -5.29 40.50 -33.65
C LYS A 4 -5.81 39.14 -33.18
N LYS A 5 -5.61 38.11 -34.00
CA LYS A 5 -5.73 36.69 -33.59
C LYS A 5 -4.49 36.34 -32.77
N PHE A 6 -4.69 35.90 -31.53
CA PHE A 6 -3.68 35.16 -30.78
C PHE A 6 -3.82 33.69 -31.15
N ILE A 7 -2.75 33.08 -31.62
CA ILE A 7 -2.58 31.63 -31.73
C ILE A 7 -1.60 31.29 -30.60
N CYS A 8 -2.08 30.68 -29.52
CA CYS A 8 -1.21 29.97 -28.58
C CYS A 8 -0.98 28.57 -29.16
N ALA A 9 0.26 28.30 -29.57
CA ALA A 9 0.71 26.96 -29.87
C ALA A 9 1.18 26.32 -28.56
N THR A 10 0.43 25.34 -28.07
CA THR A 10 0.87 24.48 -26.97
C THR A 10 1.81 23.43 -27.57
N LEU A 11 3.09 23.51 -27.21
CA LEU A 11 4.13 22.57 -27.62
C LEU A 11 3.91 21.27 -26.83
N SER A 12 3.27 20.28 -27.45
CA SER A 12 3.20 18.92 -26.92
C SER A 12 4.44 18.16 -27.38
N VAL A 13 5.34 17.84 -26.46
CA VAL A 13 6.47 16.94 -26.73
C VAL A 13 5.93 15.51 -26.70
N LEU A 14 5.71 14.95 -27.90
CA LEU A 14 5.57 13.52 -28.11
C LEU A 14 6.93 12.87 -27.91
N LEU A 15 7.11 12.08 -26.84
CA LEU A 15 8.19 11.10 -26.76
C LEU A 15 7.73 9.82 -27.46
N ILE A 16 8.14 9.71 -28.73
CA ILE A 16 8.07 8.49 -29.52
C ILE A 16 9.31 7.66 -29.16
N LEU A 17 9.13 6.53 -28.47
CA LEU A 17 10.17 5.50 -28.34
C LEU A 17 10.27 4.73 -29.66
N PRO A 18 11.44 4.66 -30.33
CA PRO A 18 11.64 3.69 -31.39
C PRO A 18 12.09 2.35 -30.77
N MET A 19 11.25 1.33 -30.89
CA MET A 19 11.70 -0.07 -30.93
C MET A 19 12.64 -0.22 -32.14
N LEU A 20 13.91 -0.53 -31.87
CA LEU A 20 14.88 -0.90 -32.90
C LEU A 20 15.46 -2.26 -32.56
N CYS A 21 15.10 -3.23 -33.41
CA CYS A 21 15.70 -4.55 -33.50
C CYS A 21 17.21 -4.44 -33.74
N CYS A 22 18.02 -5.13 -32.94
CA CYS A 22 19.33 -5.59 -33.35
C CYS A 22 19.42 -7.11 -33.13
N ALA A 23 19.40 -7.82 -34.24
CA ALA A 23 19.81 -9.21 -34.32
C ALA A 23 21.34 -9.30 -34.35
N GLY A 24 21.90 -10.20 -33.54
CA GLY A 24 23.12 -10.96 -33.80
C GLY A 24 24.46 -10.25 -33.58
N GLU A 25 25.24 -10.73 -32.60
CA GLU A 25 26.49 -11.46 -32.86
C GLU A 25 26.98 -12.15 -31.58
N LYS A 26 27.39 -13.42 -31.71
CA LYS A 26 28.07 -14.18 -30.66
C LYS A 26 29.45 -13.56 -30.42
N ALA A 27 29.76 -13.18 -29.19
CA ALA A 27 31.11 -12.87 -28.76
C ALA A 27 31.56 -13.91 -27.74
N ASP A 28 32.76 -14.43 -27.99
CA ASP A 28 33.42 -15.55 -27.34
C ASP A 28 33.62 -15.37 -25.82
N GLU A 29 33.47 -16.48 -25.10
CA GLU A 29 33.91 -16.67 -23.72
C GLU A 29 35.42 -16.41 -23.59
N ALA A 30 35.77 -15.28 -22.99
CA ALA A 30 37.09 -15.05 -22.43
C ALA A 30 37.00 -15.05 -20.90
N SER A 31 37.59 -16.08 -20.30
CA SER A 31 37.80 -16.29 -18.88
C SER A 31 38.31 -15.02 -18.17
N ARG A 32 37.52 -14.49 -17.23
CA ARG A 32 37.98 -13.53 -16.22
C ARG A 32 38.68 -14.30 -15.08
N PRO A 33 39.81 -13.81 -14.55
CA PRO A 33 40.46 -14.42 -13.40
C PRO A 33 39.68 -14.12 -12.12
N ASP A 34 39.65 -15.10 -11.23
CA ASP A 34 39.12 -15.01 -9.87
C ASP A 34 39.86 -13.89 -9.09
N GLU A 35 39.16 -12.80 -8.78
CA GLU A 35 39.59 -11.88 -7.73
C GLU A 35 39.01 -12.34 -6.38
N PRO A 36 39.81 -12.29 -5.30
CA PRO A 36 39.41 -12.82 -4.01
C PRO A 36 38.31 -11.95 -3.37
N GLY A 37 37.27 -12.63 -2.88
CA GLY A 37 36.11 -12.05 -2.22
C GLY A 37 36.49 -11.06 -1.12
N ASN A 38 36.05 -9.83 -1.30
CA ASN A 38 36.09 -8.79 -0.30
C ASN A 38 34.77 -8.84 0.48
N THR A 39 34.73 -9.66 1.53
CA THR A 39 33.65 -9.58 2.53
C THR A 39 33.90 -8.34 3.37
N ALA A 40 33.35 -7.20 2.94
CA ALA A 40 33.22 -6.04 3.81
C ALA A 40 32.22 -6.41 4.91
N ALA A 41 32.65 -6.30 6.16
CA ALA A 41 31.74 -6.38 7.30
C ALA A 41 30.72 -5.22 7.23
N PRO A 42 29.47 -5.43 7.66
CA PRO A 42 28.50 -4.34 7.74
C PRO A 42 29.05 -3.24 8.65
N GLY A 43 29.09 -2.01 8.13
CA GLY A 43 29.58 -0.85 8.87
C GLY A 43 28.66 -0.55 10.04
N GLU A 44 29.23 -0.45 11.25
CA GLU A 44 28.55 0.12 12.40
C GLU A 44 28.19 1.59 12.11
N THR A 45 26.94 1.85 11.73
CA THR A 45 26.37 3.20 11.70
C THR A 45 25.96 3.63 13.11
N ALA A 46 26.94 3.86 13.98
CA ALA A 46 26.71 4.51 15.26
C ALA A 46 26.45 6.01 15.05
N GLY A 47 25.19 6.37 14.80
CA GLY A 47 24.75 7.77 14.81
C GLY A 47 24.84 8.38 16.23
N PRO A 48 25.03 9.70 16.36
CA PRO A 48 25.14 10.37 17.65
C PRO A 48 23.82 10.26 18.42
N GLY A 49 23.91 9.89 19.71
CA GLY A 49 22.77 9.78 20.63
C GLY A 49 21.94 11.05 20.68
N GLY A 50 20.87 11.07 19.88
CA GLY A 50 19.81 12.08 19.95
C GLY A 50 18.81 11.69 21.03
N ASP A 51 18.16 12.69 21.61
CA ASP A 51 17.10 12.52 22.61
C ASP A 51 16.16 11.38 22.20
N ALA A 52 16.02 10.39 23.08
CA ALA A 52 15.10 9.28 22.89
C ALA A 52 13.71 9.85 22.57
N TYR A 53 13.09 9.39 21.49
CA TYR A 53 11.65 9.58 21.34
C TYR A 53 11.02 8.73 22.42
N VAL A 54 10.48 9.37 23.45
CA VAL A 54 9.73 8.65 24.48
C VAL A 54 8.31 8.53 23.93
N PRO A 55 7.90 7.39 23.33
CA PRO A 55 6.50 7.17 23.00
C PRO A 55 5.67 7.35 24.28
N ASP A 56 4.45 7.87 24.14
CA ASP A 56 3.59 8.10 25.31
C ASP A 56 3.37 6.77 26.06
N HIS A 57 3.89 6.69 27.28
CA HIS A 57 3.82 5.51 28.14
C HIS A 57 2.43 5.30 28.77
N SER A 58 1.45 6.18 28.49
CA SER A 58 0.05 5.94 28.85
C SER A 58 -0.64 4.87 27.98
N TYR A 59 0.05 4.40 26.94
CA TYR A 59 -0.38 3.35 26.03
C TYR A 59 -0.71 2.01 26.70
N ASN A 60 -1.94 1.56 26.51
CA ASN A 60 -2.43 0.23 26.84
C ASN A 60 -2.57 -0.62 25.57
N PRO A 61 -1.74 -1.66 25.37
CA PRO A 61 -1.82 -2.50 24.16
C PRO A 61 -3.17 -3.19 23.95
N GLU A 62 -3.98 -3.39 25.01
CA GLU A 62 -5.31 -4.01 24.89
C GLU A 62 -6.41 -3.06 24.36
N THR A 63 -6.23 -1.73 24.50
CA THR A 63 -7.23 -0.72 24.10
C THR A 63 -6.73 0.29 23.08
N ASP A 64 -5.41 0.49 23.04
CA ASP A 64 -4.75 1.54 22.29
C ASP A 64 -3.93 0.95 21.15
N PHE A 65 -4.10 -0.35 20.84
CA PHE A 65 -3.52 -0.95 19.66
C PHE A 65 -3.81 -0.03 18.47
N ASP A 66 -2.74 0.44 17.82
CA ASP A 66 -2.82 1.12 16.54
C ASP A 66 -3.47 0.11 15.61
N LYS A 67 -4.81 0.13 15.53
CA LYS A 67 -5.57 -0.76 14.66
C LYS A 67 -5.03 -0.50 13.28
N ARG A 68 -4.20 -1.45 12.86
CA ARG A 68 -3.09 -1.16 11.98
C ARG A 68 -3.55 -0.42 10.74
N LEU A 69 -2.73 0.59 10.43
CA LEU A 69 -2.39 1.02 9.09
C LEU A 69 -2.99 0.14 8.00
N SER A 70 -3.81 0.81 7.21
CA SER A 70 -4.06 0.49 5.83
C SER A 70 -2.96 -0.35 5.23
N ARG A 71 -3.32 -1.54 4.79
CA ARG A 71 -2.58 -2.12 3.68
C ARG A 71 -2.69 -1.14 2.53
N GLU A 72 -1.56 -0.59 2.14
CA GLU A 72 -1.39 -0.10 0.79
C GLU A 72 -1.58 -1.28 -0.15
N PHE A 73 -2.82 -1.47 -0.59
CA PHE A 73 -2.97 -1.84 -1.98
C PHE A 73 -2.95 -0.52 -2.73
N SER A 74 -2.27 -0.53 -3.87
CA SER A 74 -1.72 0.63 -4.60
C SER A 74 -2.64 1.84 -4.81
N ASN A 75 -3.92 1.79 -4.43
CA ASN A 75 -4.94 2.80 -4.66
C ASN A 75 -5.98 2.94 -3.51
N CYS A 76 -5.79 2.32 -2.34
CA CYS A 76 -6.80 2.37 -1.27
C CYS A 76 -6.23 2.25 0.14
N CYS A 77 -6.96 2.83 1.09
CA CYS A 77 -6.65 2.84 2.50
C CYS A 77 -7.91 2.45 3.29
N PHE A 78 -7.79 1.55 4.26
CA PHE A 78 -8.90 1.10 5.10
C PHE A 78 -8.53 1.14 6.57
N ILE A 79 -9.50 1.47 7.41
CA ILE A 79 -9.39 1.40 8.87
C ILE A 79 -10.64 0.74 9.43
N ASP A 80 -10.43 -0.35 10.16
CA ASP A 80 -11.44 -0.94 11.03
C ASP A 80 -11.43 -0.24 12.39
N TYR A 81 -12.53 0.42 12.77
CA TYR A 81 -12.61 1.12 14.06
C TYR A 81 -14.03 1.06 14.68
N GLY A 82 -14.12 0.41 15.85
CA GLY A 82 -15.41 0.14 16.51
C GLY A 82 -16.37 -0.63 15.61
N ASP A 83 -17.61 -0.13 15.50
CA ASP A 83 -18.65 -0.66 14.61
C ASP A 83 -18.62 -0.04 13.21
N VAL A 84 -17.58 0.73 12.89
CA VAL A 84 -17.45 1.47 11.62
C VAL A 84 -16.18 1.04 10.88
N LEU A 85 -16.24 1.02 9.56
CA LEU A 85 -15.08 0.96 8.69
C LEU A 85 -14.92 2.29 7.99
N TYR A 86 -13.70 2.84 7.98
CA TYR A 86 -13.33 4.00 7.19
C TYR A 86 -12.49 3.57 6.00
N TRP A 87 -12.64 4.25 4.87
CA TRP A 87 -11.76 4.02 3.75
C TRP A 87 -11.63 5.22 2.82
N TYR A 88 -10.63 5.14 1.96
CA TYR A 88 -10.39 6.04 0.85
C TYR A 88 -9.94 5.23 -0.37
N THR A 89 -10.24 5.73 -1.57
CA THR A 89 -9.61 5.24 -2.80
C THR A 89 -9.03 6.41 -3.59
N ASP A 90 -7.94 6.21 -4.31
CA ASP A 90 -7.29 7.22 -5.16
C ASP A 90 -8.25 7.89 -6.17
N HIS A 91 -9.26 7.13 -6.62
CA HIS A 91 -10.32 7.57 -7.52
C HIS A 91 -11.42 8.38 -6.81
N ASP A 92 -11.46 8.35 -5.48
CA ASP A 92 -12.50 8.93 -4.66
C ASP A 92 -11.90 9.84 -3.58
N ARG A 93 -11.95 11.14 -3.81
CA ARG A 93 -11.30 12.18 -2.99
C ARG A 93 -11.91 12.39 -1.61
N TYR A 94 -12.71 11.46 -1.14
CA TYR A 94 -13.47 11.53 0.09
C TYR A 94 -13.10 10.37 1.01
N ILE A 95 -12.97 10.67 2.30
CA ILE A 95 -13.05 9.63 3.32
C ILE A 95 -14.48 9.13 3.34
N ARG A 96 -14.65 7.83 3.22
CA ARG A 96 -15.91 7.15 3.39
C ARG A 96 -15.96 6.41 4.70
N TRP A 97 -17.18 6.13 5.15
CA TRP A 97 -17.46 5.31 6.31
C TRP A 97 -18.58 4.32 6.01
N CYS A 98 -18.61 3.21 6.73
CA CYS A 98 -19.66 2.19 6.67
C CYS A 98 -19.88 1.56 8.06
N GLU A 99 -21.12 1.54 8.53
CA GLU A 99 -21.51 0.79 9.73
C GLU A 99 -21.55 -0.71 9.43
N LYS A 100 -20.81 -1.51 10.20
CA LYS A 100 -20.65 -2.96 9.97
C LYS A 100 -21.94 -3.75 10.19
N SER A 101 -22.79 -3.34 11.12
CA SER A 101 -24.05 -4.01 11.46
C SER A 101 -25.18 -3.75 10.46
N GLY A 102 -25.25 -2.53 9.95
CA GLY A 102 -26.36 -2.07 9.10
C GLY A 102 -26.02 -1.96 7.62
N GLY A 103 -24.73 -1.89 7.26
CA GLY A 103 -24.29 -1.55 5.91
C GLY A 103 -24.64 -0.12 5.50
N GLU A 104 -25.03 0.75 6.43
CA GLU A 104 -25.18 2.18 6.14
C GLU A 104 -23.80 2.76 5.84
N TRP A 105 -23.68 3.55 4.78
CA TRP A 105 -22.39 4.11 4.37
C TRP A 105 -22.56 5.47 3.71
N GLY A 106 -21.48 6.25 3.70
CA GLY A 106 -21.50 7.58 3.12
C GLY A 106 -20.12 8.24 3.07
N VAL A 107 -20.11 9.53 2.73
CA VAL A 107 -18.94 10.39 2.89
C VAL A 107 -18.87 10.85 4.33
N LEU A 108 -17.66 10.82 4.92
CA LEU A 108 -17.42 11.26 6.28
C LEU A 108 -17.39 12.79 6.36
N CYS A 109 -18.56 13.41 6.40
CA CYS A 109 -18.70 14.86 6.46
C CYS A 109 -19.82 15.25 7.40
N ALA A 110 -19.48 15.96 8.48
CA ALA A 110 -20.46 16.44 9.46
C ALA A 110 -21.32 17.62 8.99
N ARG A 111 -21.10 18.14 7.78
CA ARG A 111 -21.84 19.29 7.24
C ARG A 111 -23.02 18.80 6.40
N PRO A 112 -24.27 18.88 6.89
CA PRO A 112 -25.44 18.40 6.16
C PRO A 112 -25.72 19.17 4.86
N GLU A 113 -25.22 20.40 4.76
CA GLU A 113 -25.30 21.24 3.56
C GLU A 113 -24.22 20.94 2.52
N CYS A 114 -23.26 20.07 2.84
CA CYS A 114 -22.19 19.72 1.90
C CYS A 114 -22.74 18.81 0.81
N GLU A 115 -22.77 19.32 -0.42
CA GLU A 115 -23.01 18.49 -1.59
C GLU A 115 -21.73 17.70 -1.89
N HIS A 116 -21.87 16.37 -1.92
CA HIS A 116 -20.79 15.44 -2.26
C HIS A 116 -21.08 14.91 -3.66
N ASP A 117 -21.11 15.80 -4.64
CA ASP A 117 -21.26 15.47 -6.04
C ASP A 117 -19.97 14.80 -6.54
N GLY A 118 -19.99 13.46 -6.48
CA GLY A 118 -18.88 12.62 -6.89
C GLY A 118 -18.49 12.90 -8.34
N GLY A 119 -17.28 13.43 -8.56
CA GLY A 119 -16.54 13.14 -9.79
C GLY A 119 -15.77 14.27 -10.46
N ASN A 120 -15.85 15.52 -10.03
CA ASN A 120 -15.21 16.60 -10.79
C ASN A 120 -14.16 17.29 -9.92
N ALA A 121 -12.89 17.01 -10.20
CA ALA A 121 -11.71 17.67 -9.65
C ALA A 121 -11.72 19.21 -9.67
N GLN A 122 -12.69 19.84 -10.35
CA GLN A 122 -12.78 21.27 -10.60
C GLN A 122 -13.74 22.02 -9.67
N HIS A 123 -14.60 21.32 -8.93
CA HIS A 123 -15.51 21.92 -7.93
C HIS A 123 -15.25 21.39 -6.53
N VAL A 124 -13.98 21.16 -6.20
CA VAL A 124 -13.57 20.76 -4.86
C VAL A 124 -13.93 21.89 -3.89
N ASN A 125 -14.98 21.66 -3.11
CA ASN A 125 -15.22 22.46 -1.92
C ASN A 125 -14.15 22.06 -0.88
N ASN A 126 -13.04 22.79 -0.85
CA ASN A 126 -11.97 22.59 0.15
C ASN A 126 -12.48 22.72 1.61
N GLU A 127 -13.71 23.22 1.79
CA GLU A 127 -14.39 23.30 3.08
C GLU A 127 -15.15 22.02 3.46
N CYS A 128 -15.29 21.02 2.57
CA CYS A 128 -15.86 19.73 2.91
C CYS A 128 -15.01 19.04 4.00
N GLY A 129 -15.68 18.49 5.03
CA GLY A 129 -15.01 17.79 6.12
C GLY A 129 -14.36 16.48 5.69
N GLY A 130 -14.97 15.78 4.74
CA GLY A 130 -14.50 14.48 4.26
C GLY A 130 -13.55 14.53 3.08
N HIS A 131 -13.30 15.68 2.47
CA HIS A 131 -12.45 15.79 1.28
C HIS A 131 -10.96 15.81 1.66
N ILE A 132 -10.17 14.94 1.02
CA ILE A 132 -8.77 14.69 1.40
C ILE A 132 -7.75 14.88 0.28
N GLY A 133 -8.13 15.51 -0.83
CA GLY A 133 -7.18 15.97 -1.84
C GLY A 133 -6.95 15.01 -3.00
N LEU A 134 -5.83 15.21 -3.69
CA LEU A 134 -5.54 14.70 -5.04
C LEU A 134 -4.55 13.53 -5.06
N GLN A 135 -3.89 13.25 -3.94
CA GLN A 135 -2.76 12.34 -3.85
C GLN A 135 -2.95 11.46 -2.62
N GLU A 136 -2.51 10.20 -2.75
CA GLU A 136 -2.49 9.09 -1.76
C GLU A 136 -2.51 9.59 -0.31
N PRO A 137 -3.70 9.87 0.23
CA PRO A 137 -3.90 10.25 1.60
C PRO A 137 -3.96 8.96 2.42
N TYR A 138 -3.10 8.92 3.40
CA TYR A 138 -3.07 7.85 4.38
C TYR A 138 -4.02 8.21 5.52
N LEU A 139 -4.80 7.25 5.97
CA LEU A 139 -5.72 7.39 7.10
C LEU A 139 -5.15 6.63 8.31
N TRP A 140 -5.27 7.22 9.50
CA TRP A 140 -4.96 6.55 10.77
C TRP A 140 -6.00 6.87 11.84
N ILE A 141 -6.11 6.00 12.84
CA ILE A 141 -6.79 6.30 14.10
C ILE A 141 -5.76 6.34 15.21
N TRP A 142 -5.73 7.43 15.97
CA TRP A 142 -4.91 7.57 17.17
C TRP A 142 -5.68 8.39 18.21
N GLU A 143 -5.69 7.97 19.48
CA GLU A 143 -6.45 8.64 20.57
C GLU A 143 -7.91 8.98 20.17
N ASP A 144 -8.63 8.01 19.60
CA ASP A 144 -10.00 8.14 19.12
C ASP A 144 -10.22 9.24 18.06
N LYS A 145 -9.16 9.70 17.39
CA LYS A 145 -9.23 10.68 16.30
C LYS A 145 -8.78 10.06 14.98
N LEU A 146 -9.45 10.45 13.90
CA LEU A 146 -9.05 10.10 12.54
C LEU A 146 -8.04 11.14 12.05
N TYR A 147 -6.81 10.69 11.76
CA TYR A 147 -5.74 11.48 11.19
C TYR A 147 -5.60 11.20 9.70
N TYR A 148 -5.19 12.23 8.94
CA TYR A 148 -4.85 12.07 7.54
C TYR A 148 -3.93 13.18 7.04
N VAL A 149 -3.07 12.87 6.08
CA VAL A 149 -2.24 13.88 5.42
C VAL A 149 -2.95 14.38 4.17
N TRP A 150 -3.16 15.69 4.12
CA TRP A 150 -3.56 16.38 2.91
C TRP A 150 -2.32 16.89 2.17
N THR A 151 -2.00 16.24 1.07
CA THR A 151 -0.93 16.65 0.17
C THR A 151 -1.51 17.51 -0.95
N TYR A 152 -0.98 18.73 -1.09
CA TYR A 152 -1.22 19.57 -2.26
C TYR A 152 0.14 19.67 -2.93
N ALA A 153 0.37 18.90 -4.00
CA ALA A 153 1.59 18.86 -4.82
C ALA A 153 2.86 19.32 -4.09
N PRO A 154 3.74 18.40 -3.65
CA PRO A 154 4.85 18.72 -2.74
C PRO A 154 5.57 20.00 -3.15
N SER A 155 5.60 20.98 -2.26
CA SER A 155 6.36 22.22 -2.47
C SER A 155 7.72 22.09 -1.81
N GLU A 156 8.69 22.89 -2.23
CA GLU A 156 10.02 22.99 -1.59
C GLU A 156 9.94 23.31 -0.09
N THR A 157 8.77 23.76 0.39
CA THR A 157 8.56 24.24 1.76
C THR A 157 7.67 23.34 2.61
N SER A 158 6.98 22.36 2.02
CA SER A 158 6.09 21.46 2.78
C SER A 158 5.76 20.19 2.02
N PHE A 159 5.80 19.07 2.75
CA PHE A 159 5.33 17.79 2.24
C PHE A 159 3.81 17.62 2.31
N GLY A 160 3.12 18.42 3.11
CA GLY A 160 1.67 18.31 3.26
C GLY A 160 1.19 18.90 4.57
N LYS A 161 -0.11 18.76 4.81
CA LYS A 161 -0.78 19.23 6.02
C LYS A 161 -1.41 18.05 6.74
N LEU A 162 -1.03 17.83 7.98
CA LEU A 162 -1.65 16.81 8.82
C LEU A 162 -2.93 17.38 9.42
N TYR A 163 -4.06 16.74 9.12
CA TYR A 163 -5.35 17.03 9.74
C TYR A 163 -5.73 15.90 10.69
N ARG A 164 -6.60 16.23 11.63
CA ARG A 164 -7.38 15.24 12.38
C ARG A 164 -8.84 15.66 12.50
N MET A 165 -9.72 14.70 12.75
CA MET A 165 -11.14 14.92 13.00
C MET A 165 -11.68 13.87 13.98
N ASP A 166 -12.89 14.09 14.49
CA ASP A 166 -13.62 13.04 15.19
C ASP A 166 -14.07 11.94 14.21
N PRO A 167 -14.25 10.68 14.69
CA PRO A 167 -14.68 9.57 13.83
C PRO A 167 -16.07 9.76 13.21
N ASP A 168 -16.86 10.74 13.66
CA ASP A 168 -18.15 11.13 13.05
C ASP A 168 -18.01 12.24 11.98
N GLY A 169 -16.78 12.66 11.68
CA GLY A 169 -16.47 13.71 10.72
C GLY A 169 -16.58 15.13 11.27
N THR A 170 -16.83 15.31 12.57
CA THR A 170 -16.86 16.62 13.23
C THR A 170 -15.47 17.07 13.67
N ASN A 171 -15.35 18.33 14.11
CA ASN A 171 -14.15 18.90 14.72
C ASN A 171 -12.85 18.73 13.91
N ARG A 172 -12.94 18.78 12.58
CA ARG A 172 -11.76 18.80 11.71
C ARG A 172 -10.84 19.97 12.07
N GLU A 173 -9.58 19.67 12.34
CA GLU A 173 -8.55 20.65 12.65
C GLU A 173 -7.23 20.36 11.92
N LEU A 174 -6.53 21.43 11.54
CA LEU A 174 -5.16 21.35 11.06
C LEU A 174 -4.26 21.15 12.28
N VAL A 175 -3.63 19.98 12.37
CA VAL A 175 -2.68 19.66 13.45
C VAL A 175 -1.39 20.43 13.21
N ARG A 176 -0.83 20.32 11.99
CA ARG A 176 0.40 21.01 11.59
C ARG A 176 0.66 20.91 10.08
N GLU A 177 1.59 21.72 9.62
CA GLU A 177 2.26 21.50 8.33
C GLU A 177 3.46 20.56 8.54
N LEU A 178 3.65 19.64 7.59
CA LEU A 178 4.75 18.69 7.58
C LEU A 178 5.92 19.34 6.84
N PRO A 179 7.06 19.58 7.51
CA PRO A 179 8.24 20.16 6.88
C PRO A 179 8.86 19.15 5.90
N PRO A 180 9.62 19.64 4.91
CA PRO A 180 10.39 18.75 4.06
C PRO A 180 11.52 18.08 4.86
N ILE A 181 11.92 16.90 4.39
CA ILE A 181 13.16 16.23 4.80
C ILE A 181 14.25 16.66 3.84
N LEU A 182 15.38 17.07 4.38
CA LEU A 182 16.52 17.57 3.62
C LEU A 182 17.65 16.54 3.63
N THR A 183 18.39 16.45 2.52
CA THR A 183 19.69 15.76 2.49
C THR A 183 20.72 16.51 3.34
N GLU A 184 21.91 15.92 3.52
CA GLU A 184 23.04 16.60 4.17
C GLU A 184 23.43 17.91 3.46
N GLU A 185 23.21 17.98 2.14
CA GLU A 185 23.44 19.16 1.31
C GLU A 185 22.30 20.20 1.40
N GLY A 186 21.22 19.91 2.14
CA GLY A 186 20.10 20.81 2.34
C GLY A 186 19.02 20.75 1.24
N GLU A 187 19.05 19.73 0.39
CA GLU A 187 18.12 19.58 -0.72
C GLU A 187 16.90 18.73 -0.30
N PRO A 188 15.67 19.05 -0.73
CA PRO A 188 14.48 18.33 -0.30
C PRO A 188 14.36 16.96 -0.97
N PHE A 189 13.99 15.95 -0.20
CA PHE A 189 13.44 14.71 -0.75
C PHE A 189 12.01 14.92 -1.26
N TYR A 190 11.50 14.01 -2.08
CA TYR A 190 10.07 13.84 -2.29
C TYR A 190 9.50 13.00 -1.15
N ALA A 191 8.37 13.43 -0.59
CA ALA A 191 7.60 12.59 0.31
C ALA A 191 7.03 11.41 -0.49
N GLY A 192 7.33 10.20 -0.05
CA GLY A 192 6.64 9.00 -0.47
C GLY A 192 5.47 8.76 0.48
N THR A 193 5.57 7.68 1.22
CA THR A 193 4.47 7.16 2.04
C THR A 193 4.58 7.67 3.46
N PHE A 194 3.48 8.20 4.00
CA PHE A 194 3.40 8.52 5.43
C PHE A 194 2.87 7.33 6.22
N TYR A 195 3.26 7.24 7.48
CA TYR A 195 2.73 6.30 8.45
C TYR A 195 2.58 7.00 9.80
N MET A 196 1.61 6.61 10.60
CA MET A 196 1.50 7.03 11.99
C MET A 196 1.47 5.80 12.89
N HIS A 197 2.27 5.83 13.95
CA HIS A 197 2.33 4.78 14.97
C HIS A 197 2.74 5.41 16.30
N ARG A 198 1.95 5.20 17.35
CA ARG A 198 2.23 5.66 18.73
C ARG A 198 2.61 7.13 18.87
N GLY A 199 1.86 8.01 18.20
CA GLY A 199 2.08 9.47 18.23
C GLY A 199 3.34 9.92 17.48
N LEU A 200 3.98 9.03 16.72
CA LEU A 200 5.07 9.33 15.81
C LEU A 200 4.56 9.29 14.37
N ILE A 201 5.10 10.18 13.53
CA ILE A 201 4.87 10.23 12.10
C ILE A 201 6.14 9.74 11.44
N TYR A 202 6.03 8.68 10.67
CA TYR A 202 7.08 8.15 9.82
C TYR A 202 6.79 8.52 8.38
N VAL A 203 7.84 8.66 7.60
CA VAL A 203 7.71 8.90 6.17
C VAL A 203 8.85 8.20 5.44
N SER A 204 8.51 7.43 4.42
CA SER A 204 9.47 7.02 3.40
C SER A 204 9.63 8.17 2.42
N THR A 205 10.86 8.46 2.06
CA THR A 205 11.19 9.55 1.14
C THR A 205 12.07 9.04 0.03
N GLN A 206 11.93 9.63 -1.15
CA GLN A 206 12.71 9.30 -2.32
C GLN A 206 13.23 10.58 -2.98
N ARG A 207 14.44 10.55 -3.51
CA ARG A 207 15.00 11.63 -4.33
C ARG A 207 15.71 11.01 -5.54
N GLU A 208 15.41 11.53 -6.72
CA GLU A 208 16.17 11.22 -7.92
C GLU A 208 17.30 12.24 -8.08
N GLU A 209 18.51 11.74 -8.24
CA GLU A 209 19.72 12.52 -8.50
C GLU A 209 20.38 12.02 -9.77
N VAL A 210 21.19 12.85 -10.43
CA VAL A 210 22.00 12.42 -11.58
C VAL A 210 23.47 12.39 -11.16
N VAL A 211 24.04 11.18 -11.05
CA VAL A 211 25.45 10.95 -10.72
C VAL A 211 26.11 10.31 -11.94
N ASP A 212 27.18 10.93 -12.45
CA ASP A 212 27.90 10.46 -13.64
C ASP A 212 27.01 10.17 -14.87
N ALA A 213 25.98 11.01 -15.05
CA ALA A 213 24.97 10.91 -16.11
C ALA A 213 23.99 9.72 -16.01
N GLU A 214 23.96 9.01 -14.89
CA GLU A 214 22.94 8.00 -14.58
C GLU A 214 22.01 8.51 -13.47
N PRO A 215 20.70 8.19 -13.55
CA PRO A 215 19.77 8.46 -12.46
C PRO A 215 20.06 7.53 -11.28
N VAL A 216 20.18 8.11 -10.09
CA VAL A 216 20.36 7.43 -8.81
C VAL A 216 19.20 7.82 -7.91
N TYR A 217 18.53 6.82 -7.33
CA TYR A 217 17.51 7.04 -6.32
C TYR A 217 18.16 6.99 -4.94
N ARG A 218 17.88 8.02 -4.14
CA ARG A 218 18.20 8.08 -2.72
C ARG A 218 16.89 7.93 -1.96
N ASP A 219 16.78 6.86 -1.20
CA ASP A 219 15.66 6.68 -0.30
C ASP A 219 16.08 6.93 1.15
N ALA A 220 15.12 7.27 1.99
CA ALA A 220 15.33 7.38 3.42
C ALA A 220 14.02 7.13 4.15
N VAL A 221 14.13 6.75 5.42
CA VAL A 221 13.00 6.77 6.36
C VAL A 221 13.33 7.79 7.42
N ALA A 222 12.37 8.67 7.70
CA ALA A 222 12.49 9.61 8.79
C ALA A 222 11.27 9.56 9.69
N VAL A 223 11.47 10.01 10.92
CA VAL A 223 10.46 10.06 11.97
C VAL A 223 10.41 11.43 12.62
N CYS A 224 9.23 11.89 12.99
CA CYS A 224 9.06 13.01 13.91
C CYS A 224 7.93 12.71 14.89
N SER A 225 7.93 13.37 16.05
CA SER A 225 6.74 13.31 16.91
C SER A 225 5.60 14.13 16.32
N LEU A 226 4.37 13.76 16.67
CA LEU A 226 3.16 14.47 16.25
C LEU A 226 3.23 15.98 16.53
N THR A 227 3.82 16.36 17.67
CA THR A 227 4.02 17.76 18.10
C THR A 227 5.40 18.33 17.76
N GLY A 228 6.29 17.53 17.14
CA GLY A 228 7.64 17.95 16.79
C GLY A 228 7.65 18.99 15.67
N THR A 229 8.82 19.51 15.33
CA THR A 229 8.97 20.48 14.22
C THR A 229 9.89 20.01 13.11
N GLU A 230 10.63 18.92 13.33
CA GLU A 230 11.66 18.44 12.41
C GLU A 230 11.60 16.91 12.32
N PHE A 231 11.88 16.38 11.13
CA PHE A 231 12.07 14.96 10.90
C PHE A 231 13.53 14.57 11.18
N LYS A 232 13.72 13.41 11.81
CA LYS A 232 15.01 12.77 12.00
C LYS A 232 15.08 11.54 11.11
N THR A 233 16.08 11.45 10.25
CA THR A 233 16.36 10.24 9.48
C THR A 233 16.76 9.09 10.41
N ILE A 234 16.10 7.94 10.27
CA ILE A 234 16.33 6.71 11.04
C ILE A 234 16.88 5.57 10.18
N TYR A 235 16.80 5.71 8.86
CA TYR A 235 17.31 4.73 7.92
C TYR A 235 17.63 5.39 6.58
N THR A 236 18.77 5.01 6.01
CA THR A 236 19.19 5.35 4.66
C THR A 236 19.82 4.09 4.06
N PRO A 237 19.31 3.57 2.93
CA PRO A 237 19.92 2.43 2.26
C PRO A 237 21.35 2.76 1.81
N ASP A 238 22.24 1.77 1.85
CA ASP A 238 23.65 1.90 1.44
C ASP A 238 23.87 1.56 -0.05
N TYR A 239 23.00 2.04 -0.94
CA TYR A 239 23.06 1.67 -2.37
C TYR A 239 23.09 2.88 -3.29
N SER A 240 23.91 2.79 -4.33
CA SER A 240 24.10 3.84 -5.34
C SER A 240 23.65 3.45 -6.75
N GLU A 241 23.14 2.24 -6.99
CA GLU A 241 23.08 1.69 -8.36
C GLU A 241 21.75 1.06 -8.83
N HIS A 242 20.74 0.90 -7.97
CA HIS A 242 19.49 0.25 -8.41
C HIS A 242 18.45 1.23 -8.96
N ARG A 243 17.77 0.83 -10.03
CA ARG A 243 16.73 1.61 -10.72
C ARG A 243 15.33 1.45 -10.12
N PHE A 244 15.16 0.49 -9.23
CA PHE A 244 13.90 0.20 -8.56
C PHE A 244 14.19 -0.02 -7.09
N HIS A 245 13.55 0.82 -6.27
CA HIS A 245 13.60 0.78 -4.82
C HIS A 245 12.22 1.02 -4.28
N TYR A 246 11.84 0.26 -3.26
CA TYR A 246 10.58 0.41 -2.58
C TYR A 246 10.77 0.16 -1.09
N ILE A 247 10.40 1.16 -0.28
CA ILE A 247 10.42 1.05 1.17
C ILE A 247 8.99 0.94 1.69
N ASN A 248 8.71 -0.13 2.42
CA ASN A 248 7.48 -0.32 3.18
C ASN A 248 7.78 -0.36 4.68
N LEU A 249 6.88 0.20 5.49
CA LEU A 249 7.00 0.21 6.95
C LEU A 249 5.89 -0.62 7.59
N ASN A 250 6.26 -1.49 8.52
CA ASN A 250 5.34 -2.17 9.44
C ASN A 250 5.67 -1.84 10.89
N PHE A 251 4.70 -2.01 11.79
CA PHE A 251 4.85 -1.59 13.18
C PHE A 251 4.36 -2.66 14.15
N ALA A 252 5.12 -2.90 15.22
CA ALA A 252 4.71 -3.74 16.35
C ALA A 252 5.37 -3.27 17.64
N GLY A 253 4.57 -3.04 18.69
CA GLY A 253 5.05 -2.52 19.96
C GLY A 253 5.77 -1.18 19.82
N ASP A 254 7.02 -1.10 20.31
CA ASP A 254 7.90 0.07 20.18
C ASP A 254 8.74 0.08 18.88
N HIS A 255 8.47 -0.82 17.93
CA HIS A 255 9.35 -1.03 16.78
C HIS A 255 8.71 -0.64 15.45
N CYS A 256 9.52 -0.04 14.59
CA CYS A 256 9.27 0.13 13.15
C CYS A 256 10.14 -0.88 12.39
N TYR A 257 9.52 -1.70 11.56
CA TYR A 257 10.15 -2.66 10.67
C TYR A 257 10.20 -2.05 9.28
N ILE A 258 11.40 -1.91 8.75
CA ILE A 258 11.69 -1.25 7.49
C ILE A 258 12.01 -2.36 6.48
N PHE A 259 11.12 -2.52 5.50
CA PHE A 259 11.27 -3.44 4.38
C PHE A 259 11.79 -2.64 3.20
N ASP A 260 13.03 -2.89 2.82
CA ASP A 260 13.74 -2.17 1.76
C ASP A 260 14.04 -3.15 0.61
N ALA A 261 13.15 -3.16 -0.39
CA ALA A 261 13.30 -3.96 -1.59
C ALA A 261 14.11 -3.18 -2.64
N HIS A 262 15.25 -3.74 -3.05
CA HIS A 262 16.22 -3.06 -3.92
C HIS A 262 16.80 -4.04 -4.96
N GLY A 263 16.70 -3.70 -6.24
CA GLY A 263 17.22 -4.57 -7.32
C GLY A 263 16.65 -6.00 -7.25
N ASN A 264 17.48 -6.97 -6.87
CA ASN A 264 17.08 -8.38 -6.65
C ASN A 264 17.18 -8.79 -5.16
N GLY A 265 17.32 -7.84 -4.25
CA GLY A 265 17.53 -8.05 -2.83
C GLY A 265 16.41 -7.46 -1.98
N THR A 266 16.40 -7.84 -0.72
CA THR A 266 15.60 -7.17 0.30
C THR A 266 16.39 -7.10 1.60
N THR A 267 16.40 -5.90 2.18
CA THR A 267 16.91 -5.66 3.52
C THR A 267 15.72 -5.45 4.45
N ILE A 268 15.74 -6.11 5.60
CA ILE A 268 14.76 -5.90 6.66
C ILE A 268 15.49 -5.43 7.90
N SER A 269 15.18 -4.21 8.33
CA SER A 269 15.71 -3.62 9.55
C SER A 269 14.61 -3.35 10.56
N ARG A 270 14.96 -3.36 11.84
CA ARG A 270 14.07 -3.03 12.95
C ARG A 270 14.62 -1.84 13.72
N TRP A 271 13.89 -0.73 13.71
CA TRP A 271 14.19 0.45 14.49
C TRP A 271 13.38 0.46 15.79
N ASN A 272 14.04 0.63 16.93
CA ASN A 272 13.40 0.76 18.23
C ASN A 272 13.14 2.25 18.54
N ALA A 273 11.87 2.62 18.71
CA ALA A 273 11.48 4.01 18.91
C ALA A 273 11.97 4.59 20.25
N VAL A 274 12.11 3.74 21.27
CA VAL A 274 12.53 4.13 22.63
C VAL A 274 14.04 4.36 22.69
N THR A 275 14.84 3.45 22.12
CA THR A 275 16.31 3.56 22.17
C THR A 275 16.88 4.36 21.01
N GLY A 276 16.15 4.43 19.90
CA GLY A 276 16.61 5.03 18.65
C GLY A 276 17.60 4.15 17.87
N GLU A 277 17.83 2.92 18.30
CA GLU A 277 18.76 1.97 17.68
C GLU A 277 18.08 1.20 16.53
N THR A 278 18.86 0.90 15.48
CA THR A 278 18.44 0.08 14.35
C THR A 278 19.20 -1.23 14.35
N GLU A 279 18.49 -2.34 14.17
CA GLU A 279 19.04 -3.69 14.05
C GLU A 279 18.73 -4.26 12.67
N LEU A 280 19.73 -4.88 12.03
CA LEU A 280 19.52 -5.64 10.79
C LEU A 280 18.95 -7.02 11.13
N LEU A 281 17.78 -7.35 10.57
CA LEU A 281 17.13 -8.66 10.75
C LEU A 281 17.40 -9.61 9.58
N TYR A 282 17.47 -9.08 8.36
CA TYR A 282 17.67 -9.86 7.14
C TYR A 282 18.30 -9.00 6.05
N ASP A 283 19.21 -9.60 5.28
CA ASP A 283 19.80 -9.05 4.06
C ASP A 283 20.07 -10.22 3.11
N GLY A 284 19.35 -10.28 1.99
CA GLY A 284 19.50 -11.37 1.03
C GLY A 284 18.63 -11.25 -0.22
N ASP A 285 18.94 -12.05 -1.23
CA ASP A 285 18.32 -12.06 -2.56
C ASP A 285 17.21 -13.09 -2.74
N GLU A 286 17.04 -14.00 -1.78
CA GLU A 286 16.02 -15.06 -1.81
C GLU A 286 14.59 -14.51 -1.92
N MET A 287 14.40 -13.26 -1.51
CA MET A 287 13.10 -12.65 -1.28
C MET A 287 13.03 -11.23 -1.85
N SER A 288 13.46 -11.05 -3.10
CA SER A 288 13.56 -9.77 -3.84
C SER A 288 12.32 -8.85 -3.89
N TRP A 289 11.17 -9.28 -3.36
CA TRP A 289 9.90 -8.55 -3.41
C TRP A 289 9.00 -8.76 -2.19
N ILE A 290 9.55 -8.82 -0.97
CA ILE A 290 8.70 -8.76 0.24
C ILE A 290 8.17 -7.33 0.40
N MET A 291 7.09 -7.01 -0.30
CA MET A 291 6.37 -5.75 -0.13
C MET A 291 5.31 -5.84 0.98
N TYR A 292 4.92 -7.06 1.38
CA TYR A 292 3.75 -7.30 2.22
C TYR A 292 4.04 -8.28 3.36
N GLY A 293 5.06 -7.99 4.17
CA GLY A 293 5.31 -8.71 5.41
C GLY A 293 4.22 -8.45 6.46
N TRP A 294 3.93 -9.45 7.29
CA TRP A 294 3.12 -9.32 8.50
C TRP A 294 4.01 -9.45 9.72
N ILE A 295 3.88 -8.53 10.67
CA ILE A 295 4.58 -8.60 11.95
C ILE A 295 3.56 -8.96 13.03
N THR A 296 3.77 -9.93 13.90
CA THR A 296 2.82 -10.16 15.02
C THR A 296 3.03 -9.13 16.14
N GLU A 297 2.19 -9.13 17.16
CA GLU A 297 2.39 -8.27 18.34
C GLU A 297 3.71 -8.59 19.06
N GLU A 298 4.11 -9.86 19.05
CA GLU A 298 5.38 -10.35 19.61
C GLU A 298 6.59 -10.01 18.73
N GLY A 299 6.37 -9.44 17.54
CA GLY A 299 7.44 -9.07 16.61
C GLY A 299 7.91 -10.21 15.71
N GLU A 300 7.14 -11.30 15.58
CA GLU A 300 7.44 -12.35 14.60
C GLU A 300 7.10 -11.86 13.19
N LEU A 301 7.99 -12.09 12.23
CA LEU A 301 7.81 -11.65 10.85
C LEU A 301 7.42 -12.81 9.95
N TYR A 302 6.25 -12.70 9.31
CA TYR A 302 5.73 -13.61 8.30
C TYR A 302 5.67 -12.92 6.94
N ALA A 303 5.88 -13.67 5.86
CA ALA A 303 5.76 -13.14 4.51
C ALA A 303 5.23 -14.21 3.55
N ALA A 304 4.59 -13.77 2.47
CA ALA A 304 4.35 -14.64 1.32
C ALA A 304 5.68 -14.84 0.59
N SER A 305 6.09 -16.09 0.37
CA SER A 305 7.26 -16.43 -0.43
C SER A 305 6.98 -16.06 -1.89
N MET A 306 7.65 -15.00 -2.37
CA MET A 306 7.72 -14.69 -3.80
C MET A 306 8.84 -15.56 -4.36
N GLY A 307 8.49 -16.63 -5.07
CA GLY A 307 9.50 -17.43 -5.77
C GLY A 307 10.30 -16.57 -6.76
N THR A 308 11.56 -16.93 -7.00
CA THR A 308 12.40 -16.30 -8.04
C THR A 308 11.87 -16.55 -9.45
N GLU A 309 11.05 -17.59 -9.62
CA GLU A 309 10.29 -17.85 -10.83
C GLU A 309 8.90 -17.21 -10.72
N SER A 310 8.46 -16.55 -11.77
CA SER A 310 7.24 -15.73 -11.90
C SER A 310 5.90 -16.51 -11.76
N HIS A 311 5.90 -17.58 -10.97
CA HIS A 311 4.81 -18.53 -10.83
C HIS A 311 4.45 -18.73 -9.35
N GLY A 312 3.42 -18.02 -8.88
CA GLY A 312 2.67 -18.29 -7.65
C GLY A 312 3.41 -18.12 -6.31
N CYS A 313 2.90 -17.26 -5.43
CA CYS A 313 3.30 -17.24 -4.03
C CYS A 313 2.53 -18.32 -3.27
N GLU A 314 3.02 -19.56 -3.22
CA GLU A 314 2.29 -20.68 -2.62
C GLU A 314 2.62 -20.95 -1.14
N LYS A 315 3.64 -20.30 -0.58
CA LYS A 315 4.14 -20.56 0.77
C LYS A 315 4.14 -19.33 1.64
N VAL A 316 3.82 -19.51 2.91
CA VAL A 316 4.09 -18.54 3.96
C VAL A 316 5.41 -18.93 4.61
N VAL A 317 6.30 -17.96 4.75
CA VAL A 317 7.57 -18.10 5.45
C VAL A 317 7.59 -17.21 6.68
N ARG A 318 8.41 -17.58 7.66
CA ARG A 318 8.71 -16.78 8.86
C ARG A 318 10.21 -16.54 8.95
N LEU A 319 10.61 -15.33 9.32
CA LEU A 319 12.01 -14.99 9.55
C LEU A 319 12.43 -15.45 10.96
N VAL A 320 13.43 -16.33 11.04
CA VAL A 320 14.01 -16.84 12.29
C VAL A 320 15.53 -16.76 12.19
N ASP A 321 16.16 -16.00 13.07
CA ASP A 321 17.62 -15.82 13.13
C ASP A 321 18.25 -15.50 11.76
N GLY A 322 17.62 -14.60 11.00
CA GLY A 322 18.08 -14.18 9.67
C GLY A 322 17.82 -15.18 8.54
N CYS A 323 17.10 -16.27 8.80
CA CYS A 323 16.75 -17.30 7.81
C CYS A 323 15.23 -17.41 7.63
N TRP A 324 14.78 -17.70 6.41
CA TRP A 324 13.37 -17.97 6.14
C TRP A 324 13.02 -19.44 6.40
N GLU A 325 12.07 -19.67 7.30
CA GLU A 325 11.48 -20.97 7.57
C GLU A 325 10.09 -21.08 6.94
N GLU A 326 9.80 -22.18 6.23
CA GLU A 326 8.46 -22.45 5.74
C GLU A 326 7.49 -22.76 6.89
N VAL A 327 6.38 -22.02 6.95
CA VAL A 327 5.32 -22.18 7.97
C VAL A 327 4.14 -22.93 7.39
N LEU A 328 3.71 -22.55 6.19
CA LEU A 328 2.51 -23.04 5.54
C LEU A 328 2.73 -23.10 4.04
N ARG A 329 2.07 -24.05 3.39
CA ARG A 329 2.01 -24.13 1.93
C ARG A 329 0.62 -24.52 1.43
N PHE A 330 0.21 -23.85 0.35
CA PHE A 330 -1.02 -24.12 -0.38
C PHE A 330 -0.78 -25.13 -1.51
N GLU A 331 -0.84 -26.43 -1.20
CA GLU A 331 -0.71 -27.50 -2.20
C GLU A 331 -2.08 -28.08 -2.59
N ASP A 332 -2.44 -27.99 -3.87
CA ASP A 332 -3.70 -28.54 -4.39
C ASP A 332 -3.54 -29.32 -5.70
N GLY A 333 -2.41 -30.01 -5.90
CA GLY A 333 -2.11 -31.00 -6.96
C GLY A 333 -2.21 -30.54 -8.43
N GLU A 334 -3.28 -29.83 -8.79
CA GLU A 334 -3.64 -29.31 -10.10
C GLU A 334 -3.70 -27.78 -10.13
N LYS A 335 -3.87 -27.11 -8.97
CA LYS A 335 -3.96 -25.64 -8.89
C LYS A 335 -2.69 -25.02 -8.33
N GLN A 336 -2.25 -23.96 -9.00
CA GLN A 336 -1.30 -23.00 -8.44
C GLN A 336 -2.05 -21.98 -7.58
N TRP A 337 -1.45 -21.58 -6.47
CA TRP A 337 -2.02 -20.60 -5.55
C TRP A 337 -1.16 -19.36 -5.48
N THR A 338 -1.80 -18.23 -5.23
CA THR A 338 -1.15 -16.96 -4.93
C THR A 338 -1.69 -16.47 -3.61
N ILE A 339 -0.82 -16.47 -2.60
CA ILE A 339 -1.10 -15.82 -1.31
C ILE A 339 -1.36 -14.35 -1.59
N LEU A 340 -2.55 -13.94 -1.19
CA LEU A 340 -2.98 -12.55 -1.25
C LEU A 340 -2.60 -11.80 0.02
N THR A 341 -2.58 -12.51 1.15
CA THR A 341 -2.30 -11.93 2.46
C THR A 341 -1.85 -12.97 3.47
N VAL A 342 -0.98 -12.50 4.38
CA VAL A 342 -0.65 -13.09 5.67
C VAL A 342 -1.12 -12.13 6.77
N SER A 343 -1.83 -12.60 7.80
CA SER A 343 -2.30 -11.80 8.94
C SER A 343 -2.23 -12.61 10.24
N ASP A 344 -2.85 -12.15 11.33
CA ASP A 344 -2.74 -12.80 12.64
C ASP A 344 -3.23 -14.25 12.63
N GLY A 345 -2.26 -15.17 12.57
CA GLY A 345 -2.50 -16.62 12.59
C GLY A 345 -3.03 -17.22 11.30
N VAL A 346 -3.36 -16.43 10.27
CA VAL A 346 -4.01 -16.90 9.04
C VAL A 346 -3.32 -16.40 7.77
N ALA A 347 -3.44 -17.19 6.71
CA ALA A 347 -3.08 -16.80 5.35
C ALA A 347 -4.24 -17.08 4.40
N ILE A 348 -4.37 -16.20 3.41
CA ILE A 348 -5.41 -16.30 2.40
C ILE A 348 -4.74 -16.34 1.04
N ALA A 349 -5.09 -17.35 0.25
CA ALA A 349 -4.63 -17.50 -1.12
C ALA A 349 -5.82 -17.57 -2.10
N ARG A 350 -5.56 -17.15 -3.33
CA ARG A 350 -6.44 -17.40 -4.48
C ARG A 350 -5.79 -18.34 -5.47
N ASN A 351 -6.58 -19.03 -6.28
CA ASN A 351 -6.03 -19.74 -7.43
C ASN A 351 -5.36 -18.75 -8.41
N PHE A 352 -4.18 -19.13 -8.89
CA PHE A 352 -3.45 -18.37 -9.90
C PHE A 352 -4.14 -18.51 -11.25
N ILE A 353 -4.42 -17.37 -11.88
CA ILE A 353 -4.93 -17.32 -13.26
C ILE A 353 -3.77 -16.84 -14.13
N PRO A 354 -3.13 -17.71 -14.92
CA PRO A 354 -2.00 -17.30 -15.75
C PRO A 354 -2.44 -16.26 -16.77
N TYR A 355 -1.70 -15.14 -16.81
CA TYR A 355 -1.84 -14.18 -17.89
C TYR A 355 -1.26 -14.77 -19.18
N ASP A 356 -2.10 -14.87 -20.20
CA ASP A 356 -1.69 -15.28 -21.54
C ASP A 356 -1.55 -14.02 -22.41
N PRO A 357 -0.32 -13.58 -22.75
CA PRO A 357 -0.12 -12.37 -23.55
C PRO A 357 -0.64 -12.52 -24.99
N ASP A 358 -0.77 -13.74 -25.49
CA ASP A 358 -1.32 -14.03 -26.82
C ASP A 358 -2.85 -14.07 -26.81
N ASP A 359 -3.46 -14.21 -25.62
CA ASP A 359 -4.91 -14.19 -25.41
C ASP A 359 -5.35 -13.31 -24.22
N PRO A 360 -5.15 -11.97 -24.32
CA PRO A 360 -5.58 -11.04 -23.28
C PRO A 360 -7.11 -10.99 -23.15
N ALA A 361 -7.85 -11.33 -24.22
CA ALA A 361 -9.31 -11.45 -24.19
C ALA A 361 -9.75 -12.63 -23.33
N GLY A 362 -9.15 -13.81 -23.52
CA GLY A 362 -9.41 -15.00 -22.72
C GLY A 362 -8.92 -14.87 -21.28
N TYR A 363 -7.90 -14.06 -20.98
CA TYR A 363 -7.59 -13.71 -19.57
C TYR A 363 -8.77 -12.98 -18.90
N SER A 364 -9.37 -12.03 -19.62
CA SER A 364 -10.51 -11.24 -19.11
C SER A 364 -11.78 -12.10 -18.98
N GLU A 365 -12.03 -13.00 -19.93
CA GLU A 365 -13.15 -13.97 -19.86
C GLU A 365 -12.96 -14.99 -18.72
N ARG A 366 -11.74 -15.52 -18.52
CA ARG A 366 -11.42 -16.42 -17.40
C ARG A 366 -11.65 -15.77 -16.03
N ILE A 367 -11.40 -14.47 -15.93
CA ILE A 367 -11.71 -13.67 -14.73
C ILE A 367 -13.24 -13.48 -14.58
N ARG A 368 -13.96 -13.24 -15.68
CA ARG A 368 -15.43 -13.06 -15.68
C ARG A 368 -16.21 -14.33 -15.33
N ASP A 369 -15.73 -15.50 -15.75
CA ASP A 369 -16.39 -16.79 -15.48
C ASP A 369 -16.22 -17.27 -14.02
N THR A 370 -15.66 -16.44 -13.13
CA THR A 370 -15.70 -16.52 -11.65
C THR A 370 -15.53 -17.91 -11.02
N ASN A 371 -14.48 -18.62 -11.42
CA ASN A 371 -13.88 -19.67 -10.59
C ASN A 371 -12.69 -19.11 -9.79
N ILE A 372 -12.89 -17.98 -9.11
CA ILE A 372 -11.91 -17.54 -8.12
C ILE A 372 -12.14 -18.38 -6.88
N ASP A 373 -11.30 -19.39 -6.73
CA ASP A 373 -11.23 -20.18 -5.52
C ASP A 373 -10.37 -19.44 -4.52
N ILE A 374 -10.89 -19.30 -3.31
CA ILE A 374 -10.15 -18.80 -2.16
C ILE A 374 -9.90 -19.96 -1.23
N TRP A 375 -8.70 -19.96 -0.65
CA TRP A 375 -8.30 -20.86 0.39
C TRP A 375 -7.77 -20.05 1.56
N VAL A 376 -8.43 -20.18 2.70
CA VAL A 376 -8.01 -19.60 3.98
C VAL A 376 -7.51 -20.71 4.87
N MET A 377 -6.30 -20.55 5.39
CA MET A 377 -5.65 -21.50 6.27
C MET A 377 -5.06 -20.79 7.47
N THR A 378 -5.05 -21.46 8.62
CA THR A 378 -4.22 -21.05 9.74
C THR A 378 -2.75 -21.37 9.46
N TYR A 379 -1.82 -20.73 10.18
CA TYR A 379 -0.40 -21.10 10.15
C TYR A 379 -0.14 -22.52 10.66
N GLY A 380 -1.08 -23.12 11.41
CA GLY A 380 -1.06 -24.53 11.78
C GLY A 380 -1.47 -25.49 10.66
N GLY A 381 -1.85 -24.98 9.48
CA GLY A 381 -2.28 -25.80 8.34
C GLY A 381 -3.76 -26.19 8.35
N GLU A 382 -4.55 -25.70 9.31
CA GLU A 382 -5.99 -25.96 9.32
C GLU A 382 -6.67 -25.13 8.24
N THR A 383 -7.50 -25.76 7.41
CA THR A 383 -8.32 -25.05 6.42
C THR A 383 -9.56 -24.49 7.10
N LEU A 384 -9.63 -23.16 7.20
CA LEU A 384 -10.83 -22.45 7.65
C LEU A 384 -11.86 -22.35 6.54
N TYR A 385 -11.40 -22.16 5.30
CA TYR A 385 -12.26 -22.12 4.13
C TYR A 385 -11.52 -22.55 2.87
N LYS A 386 -12.19 -23.31 2.00
CA LYS A 386 -11.73 -23.58 0.64
C LYS A 386 -12.92 -23.69 -0.30
N GLY A 387 -13.04 -22.76 -1.23
CA GLY A 387 -14.15 -22.75 -2.17
C GLY A 387 -14.20 -21.49 -3.02
N LYS A 388 -15.21 -21.41 -3.88
CA LYS A 388 -15.42 -20.23 -4.72
C LYS A 388 -15.88 -19.05 -3.90
N LEU A 389 -15.49 -17.85 -4.27
CA LEU A 389 -16.12 -16.67 -3.69
C LEU A 389 -17.59 -16.59 -4.08
N PRO A 390 -18.52 -16.40 -3.12
CA PRO A 390 -19.92 -16.13 -3.42
C PRO A 390 -20.01 -14.74 -4.06
N MET A 391 -20.28 -14.71 -5.37
CA MET A 391 -20.33 -13.49 -6.18
C MET A 391 -21.73 -13.22 -6.74
N ASP A 392 -22.76 -13.79 -6.12
CA ASP A 392 -24.16 -13.69 -6.57
C ASP A 392 -24.64 -12.23 -6.72
N TRP A 393 -24.02 -11.30 -5.98
CA TRP A 393 -24.26 -9.85 -6.07
C TRP A 393 -23.83 -9.23 -7.41
N MET A 394 -23.02 -9.93 -8.21
CA MET A 394 -22.57 -9.43 -9.51
C MET A 394 -23.56 -9.68 -10.64
N ASP A 395 -24.26 -10.81 -10.61
CA ASP A 395 -25.17 -11.24 -11.68
C ASP A 395 -26.29 -10.20 -11.94
N GLU A 396 -26.61 -9.39 -10.93
CA GLU A 396 -27.60 -8.32 -11.02
C GLU A 396 -27.07 -7.05 -11.74
N THR A 397 -25.78 -6.95 -12.07
CA THR A 397 -25.10 -5.64 -12.11
C THR A 397 -24.38 -5.23 -13.40
N ASP A 398 -24.70 -5.89 -14.51
CA ASP A 398 -24.27 -5.60 -15.91
C ASP A 398 -23.21 -6.61 -16.42
N PRO A 399 -23.52 -7.39 -17.47
CA PRO A 399 -22.62 -8.40 -18.05
C PRO A 399 -21.30 -7.82 -18.66
N GLY A 400 -21.13 -6.50 -18.67
CA GLY A 400 -19.93 -5.81 -19.16
C GLY A 400 -18.79 -5.62 -18.15
N ALA A 401 -18.97 -5.90 -16.86
CA ALA A 401 -17.92 -5.69 -15.85
C ALA A 401 -16.75 -6.69 -16.00
N THR A 402 -15.53 -6.24 -15.77
CA THR A 402 -14.32 -7.05 -15.60
C THR A 402 -13.69 -6.74 -14.25
N PHE A 403 -13.15 -7.73 -13.55
CA PHE A 403 -12.28 -7.46 -12.41
C PHE A 403 -10.93 -7.00 -12.91
N GLU A 404 -10.41 -5.95 -12.30
CA GLU A 404 -9.01 -5.59 -12.44
C GLU A 404 -8.25 -5.92 -11.16
N HIS A 405 -8.84 -5.60 -9.99
CA HIS A 405 -8.19 -5.80 -8.70
C HIS A 405 -9.13 -6.42 -7.66
N ILE A 406 -8.57 -7.34 -6.86
CA ILE A 406 -9.19 -7.89 -5.65
C ILE A 406 -8.16 -7.66 -4.55
N ASN A 407 -8.51 -6.79 -3.61
CA ASN A 407 -7.64 -6.39 -2.51
C ASN A 407 -8.24 -6.94 -1.22
N LEU A 408 -7.45 -7.70 -0.46
CA LEU A 408 -7.87 -8.20 0.86
C LEU A 408 -7.53 -7.15 1.91
N VAL A 409 -8.57 -6.55 2.50
CA VAL A 409 -8.43 -5.41 3.40
C VAL A 409 -7.83 -5.84 4.74
N CYS A 410 -8.42 -6.84 5.38
CA CYS A 410 -7.94 -7.46 6.61
C CYS A 410 -8.68 -8.78 6.86
N GLY A 411 -8.21 -9.59 7.81
CA GLY A 411 -8.90 -10.81 8.23
C GLY A 411 -8.21 -11.50 9.40
N ASP A 412 -9.00 -12.29 10.12
CA ASP A 412 -8.62 -13.10 11.28
C ASP A 412 -9.29 -14.49 11.19
N GLU A 413 -9.31 -15.24 12.29
CA GLU A 413 -9.98 -16.55 12.37
C GLU A 413 -11.51 -16.48 12.31
N GLY A 414 -12.11 -15.30 12.53
CA GLY A 414 -13.55 -15.07 12.52
C GLY A 414 -14.08 -14.64 11.16
N GLY A 415 -13.25 -14.02 10.32
CA GLY A 415 -13.63 -13.60 8.99
C GLY A 415 -12.60 -12.73 8.28
N PHE A 416 -12.95 -12.21 7.11
CA PHE A 416 -12.11 -11.30 6.36
C PHE A 416 -12.93 -10.30 5.55
N MET A 417 -12.32 -9.17 5.21
CA MET A 417 -12.91 -8.15 4.34
C MET A 417 -12.15 -8.10 3.01
N MET A 418 -12.89 -8.05 1.91
CA MET A 418 -12.35 -7.87 0.57
C MET A 418 -12.94 -6.64 -0.09
N GLN A 419 -12.06 -5.90 -0.75
CA GLN A 419 -12.43 -4.89 -1.72
C GLN A 419 -12.28 -5.49 -3.13
N PHE A 420 -13.27 -5.20 -3.97
CA PHE A 420 -13.24 -5.50 -5.38
C PHE A 420 -13.24 -4.18 -6.14
N GLU A 421 -12.34 -4.09 -7.10
CA GLU A 421 -12.30 -3.03 -8.09
C GLU A 421 -12.80 -3.57 -9.42
N LEU A 422 -13.98 -3.10 -9.80
CA LEU A 422 -14.67 -3.50 -11.02
C LEU A 422 -14.54 -2.40 -12.07
N HIS A 423 -14.01 -2.77 -13.23
CA HIS A 423 -13.90 -1.91 -14.39
C HIS A 423 -14.92 -2.33 -15.45
N TYR A 424 -15.69 -1.38 -15.97
CA TYR A 424 -16.65 -1.68 -17.04
C TYR A 424 -15.95 -1.59 -18.39
N ARG A 425 -16.03 -2.66 -19.18
CA ARG A 425 -15.55 -2.65 -20.56
C ARG A 425 -16.66 -2.18 -21.48
N ASN A 426 -16.74 -0.89 -21.76
CA ASN A 426 -17.20 -0.44 -23.07
C ASN A 426 -16.01 0.07 -23.88
N ALA A 427 -15.79 -0.52 -25.06
CA ALA A 427 -14.57 -0.41 -25.86
C ALA A 427 -14.29 1.00 -26.46
N SER A 428 -14.88 2.07 -25.92
CA SER A 428 -14.78 3.42 -26.51
C SER A 428 -14.58 4.59 -25.53
N ARG A 429 -14.52 4.41 -24.20
CA ARG A 429 -14.39 5.54 -23.26
C ARG A 429 -13.46 5.24 -22.08
N SER A 430 -12.42 6.04 -21.93
CA SER A 430 -11.38 5.98 -20.88
C SER A 430 -11.84 6.49 -19.49
N ASN A 431 -13.14 6.74 -19.29
CA ASN A 431 -13.65 7.49 -18.14
C ASN A 431 -14.88 6.78 -17.51
N GLU A 432 -14.89 5.45 -17.44
CA GLU A 432 -16.05 4.71 -16.94
C GLU A 432 -16.01 4.51 -15.41
N PRO A 433 -17.18 4.36 -14.76
CA PRO A 433 -17.29 4.28 -13.32
C PRO A 433 -16.57 3.04 -12.79
N ILE A 434 -15.58 3.25 -11.94
CA ILE A 434 -14.99 2.18 -11.15
C ILE A 434 -15.96 1.88 -10.01
N VAL A 435 -16.41 0.64 -9.94
CA VAL A 435 -17.20 0.18 -8.80
C VAL A 435 -16.26 -0.43 -7.79
N HIS A 436 -16.18 0.23 -6.63
CA HIS A 436 -15.56 -0.34 -5.45
C HIS A 436 -16.68 -1.02 -4.66
N ALA A 437 -16.58 -2.34 -4.54
CA ALA A 437 -17.42 -3.13 -3.65
C ALA A 437 -16.58 -3.58 -2.46
N LEU A 438 -17.12 -3.41 -1.26
CA LEU A 438 -16.52 -3.91 -0.03
C LEU A 438 -17.42 -5.00 0.53
N LEU A 439 -16.85 -6.17 0.76
CA LEU A 439 -17.57 -7.34 1.23
C LEU A 439 -16.91 -7.87 2.50
N LYS A 440 -17.74 -8.21 3.48
CA LYS A 440 -17.36 -8.92 4.70
C LYS A 440 -17.71 -10.39 4.55
N TYR A 441 -16.75 -11.24 4.85
CA TYR A 441 -16.88 -12.68 4.83
C TYR A 441 -16.70 -13.19 6.25
N ASP A 442 -17.76 -13.74 6.83
CA ASP A 442 -17.73 -14.32 8.17
C ASP A 442 -17.65 -15.84 8.06
N PHE A 443 -16.70 -16.46 8.76
CA PHE A 443 -16.65 -17.91 8.85
C PHE A 443 -17.71 -18.39 9.83
N THR A 444 -18.63 -19.23 9.37
CA THR A 444 -19.68 -19.81 10.19
C THR A 444 -19.56 -21.33 10.24
N ALA A 445 -20.23 -21.95 11.22
CA ALA A 445 -20.31 -23.41 11.28
C ALA A 445 -20.94 -24.07 10.02
N GLN A 446 -21.59 -23.27 9.16
CA GLN A 446 -22.28 -23.73 7.95
C GLN A 446 -21.53 -23.37 6.64
N GLY A 447 -20.44 -22.60 6.71
CA GLY A 447 -19.68 -22.15 5.54
C GLY A 447 -19.16 -20.73 5.70
N ILE A 448 -19.19 -19.95 4.62
CA ILE A 448 -18.91 -18.52 4.64
C ILE A 448 -20.21 -17.77 4.38
N ASP A 449 -20.50 -16.79 5.23
CA ASP A 449 -21.52 -15.78 4.96
C ASP A 449 -20.87 -14.54 4.36
N CYS A 450 -21.43 -14.03 3.27
CA CYS A 450 -20.92 -12.86 2.57
C CYS A 450 -21.92 -11.71 2.67
N THR A 451 -21.45 -10.56 3.16
CA THR A 451 -22.26 -9.35 3.29
C THR A 451 -21.63 -8.23 2.47
N LEU A 452 -22.38 -7.68 1.51
CA LEU A 452 -22.00 -6.46 0.81
C LEU A 452 -22.14 -5.28 1.78
N LEU A 453 -21.02 -4.71 2.22
CA LEU A 453 -20.98 -3.59 3.15
C LEU A 453 -21.20 -2.26 2.45
N ALA A 454 -20.49 -2.03 1.35
CA ALA A 454 -20.56 -0.78 0.62
C ALA A 454 -20.37 -1.00 -0.88
N ARG A 455 -21.03 -0.15 -1.67
CA ARG A 455 -20.87 -0.11 -3.11
C ARG A 455 -20.82 1.32 -3.61
N ASN A 456 -19.64 1.75 -4.03
CA ASN A 456 -19.49 3.07 -4.62
C ASN A 456 -19.57 2.99 -6.15
N TYR A 457 -20.45 3.79 -6.75
CA TYR A 457 -20.39 4.09 -8.17
C TYR A 457 -19.72 5.45 -8.34
N SER A 458 -18.48 5.48 -8.81
CA SER A 458 -17.84 6.72 -9.24
C SER A 458 -18.45 7.17 -10.58
N LYS A 459 -19.67 7.73 -10.55
CA LYS A 459 -20.35 8.15 -11.79
C LYS A 459 -19.70 9.43 -12.33
N ILE A 460 -18.70 9.29 -13.21
CA ILE A 460 -18.15 10.41 -13.98
C ILE A 460 -19.22 10.88 -14.96
N THR A 461 -20.01 11.89 -14.58
CA THR A 461 -20.98 12.52 -15.48
C THR A 461 -20.27 13.66 -16.22
N LEU A 462 -19.67 13.37 -17.36
CA LEU A 462 -19.28 14.40 -18.32
C LEU A 462 -20.48 14.67 -19.24
N GLU A 463 -21.21 15.75 -18.96
CA GLU A 463 -22.06 16.37 -19.98
C GLU A 463 -21.14 16.94 -21.09
N PHE A 464 -21.37 16.50 -22.33
CA PHE A 464 -20.67 16.98 -23.53
C PHE A 464 -21.30 18.23 -24.11
#